data_AF-A0A6N7AKR6-F1
#
_entry.id   AF-A0A6N7AKR6-F1
#
_cell.length_a   1.000
_cell.length_b   1.000
_cell.length_c   1.000
_cell.angle_alpha   90.00
_cell.angle_beta   90.00
_cell.angle_gamma   90.00
#
_symmetry.space_group_name_H-M   'P 1'
#
loop_
_entity.id
_entity.type
_entity.pdbx_description
1 polymer ?
#
loop_
_entity_poly.entity_id
_entity_poly.type
_entity_poly.pdbx_seq_one_letter_code
_entity_poly.pdbx_strand_id
1 'polypeptide(L)'
;MSAVLNALVHTLTALPAHHLFGRVTAVQGLLVEAGGLHGTLSVGDRVALSARASRQVLCEVVGFRAERVLLMPFEALDGVGLGTRAEMAESAPALYPTKA
;
A
#
# COMPACT_ATOMS: atom_id res chain seq x y z
N MET A 1 5.45 30.67 18.46
CA MET A 1 4.91 30.78 17.08
C MET A 1 5.80 30.10 16.01
N SER A 2 7.09 29.83 16.26
CA SER A 2 7.97 29.15 15.29
C SER A 2 7.79 27.62 15.20
N ALA A 3 7.30 26.96 16.26
CA ALA A 3 7.17 25.51 16.31
C ALA A 3 6.21 24.94 15.23
N VAL A 4 5.07 25.61 15.00
CA VAL A 4 4.11 25.20 13.96
C VAL A 4 4.70 25.37 12.57
N LEU A 5 5.42 26.47 12.32
CA LEU A 5 6.07 26.70 11.04
C LEU A 5 7.16 25.66 10.75
N ASN A 6 7.97 25.31 11.76
CA ASN A 6 8.99 24.28 11.64
C ASN A 6 8.39 22.89 11.38
N ALA A 7 7.28 22.56 12.05
CA ALA A 7 6.56 21.31 11.79
C ALA A 7 6.04 21.25 10.34
N LEU A 8 5.54 22.37 9.82
CA LEU A 8 5.02 22.45 8.46
C LEU A 8 6.14 22.32 7.41
N VAL A 9 7.28 23.00 7.62
CA VAL A 9 8.47 22.85 6.76
C VAL A 9 8.96 21.41 6.76
N HIS A 10 9.05 20.75 7.93
CA HIS A 10 9.44 19.34 8.02
C HIS A 10 8.47 18.41 7.28
N THR A 11 7.16 18.70 7.34
CA THR A 11 6.16 17.89 6.64
C THR A 11 6.31 18.04 5.13
N LEU A 12 6.53 19.27 4.63
CA LEU A 12 6.74 19.52 3.21
C LEU A 12 8.01 18.86 2.68
N THR A 13 9.11 18.89 3.44
CA THR A 13 10.37 18.23 3.03
C THR A 13 10.31 16.71 3.09
N ALA A 14 9.40 16.14 3.88
CA ALA A 14 9.18 14.70 3.96
C ALA A 14 8.25 14.15 2.85
N LEU A 15 7.65 15.02 2.02
CA LEU A 15 6.78 14.58 0.93
C LEU A 15 7.59 13.78 -0.11
N PRO A 16 7.16 12.58 -0.49
CA PRO A 16 7.84 11.79 -1.50
C PRO A 16 7.76 12.49 -2.87
N ALA A 17 8.88 12.55 -3.58
CA ALA A 17 8.95 13.18 -4.91
C ALA A 17 8.17 12.44 -6.00
N HIS A 18 7.87 11.16 -5.78
CA HIS A 18 7.13 10.30 -6.69
C HIS A 18 6.32 9.28 -5.90
N HIS A 19 5.18 8.86 -6.45
CA HIS A 19 4.34 7.82 -5.87
C HIS A 19 4.45 6.56 -6.75
N LEU A 20 4.98 5.48 -6.18
CA LEU A 20 5.13 4.21 -6.88
C LEU A 20 3.84 3.41 -6.82
N PHE A 21 3.47 2.80 -7.93
CA PHE A 21 2.33 1.90 -7.99
C PHE A 21 2.64 0.69 -8.87
N GLY A 22 2.09 -0.44 -8.48
CA GLY A 22 2.12 -1.69 -9.23
C GLY A 22 0.80 -1.99 -9.90
N ARG A 23 0.74 -3.18 -10.49
CA ARG A 23 -0.48 -3.76 -11.04
C ARG A 23 -0.60 -5.22 -10.68
N VAL A 24 -1.84 -5.66 -10.45
CA VAL A 24 -2.17 -7.07 -10.29
C VAL A 24 -1.84 -7.81 -11.59
N THR A 25 -1.05 -8.86 -11.47
CA THR A 25 -0.57 -9.72 -12.56
C THR A 25 -1.17 -11.12 -12.51
N ALA A 26 -1.68 -11.56 -11.36
CA ALA A 26 -2.42 -12.81 -11.21
C ALA A 26 -3.35 -12.75 -9.99
N VAL A 27 -4.44 -13.53 -10.06
CA VAL A 27 -5.35 -13.79 -8.92
C VAL A 27 -5.60 -15.29 -8.89
N GLN A 28 -5.24 -15.95 -7.79
CA GLN A 28 -5.37 -17.39 -7.58
C GLN A 28 -6.08 -17.64 -6.25
N GLY A 29 -7.41 -17.72 -6.29
CA GLY A 29 -8.23 -17.73 -5.07
C GLY A 29 -8.04 -16.43 -4.30
N LEU A 30 -7.51 -16.52 -3.07
CA LEU A 30 -7.20 -15.36 -2.23
C LEU A 30 -5.76 -14.85 -2.39
N LEU A 31 -4.90 -15.57 -3.12
CA LEU A 31 -3.54 -15.12 -3.38
C LEU A 31 -3.52 -14.19 -4.60
N VAL A 32 -3.03 -12.97 -4.42
CA VAL A 32 -2.89 -11.98 -5.49
C VAL A 32 -1.41 -11.73 -5.74
N GLU A 33 -1.00 -11.71 -7.00
CA GLU A 33 0.37 -11.33 -7.38
C GLU A 33 0.37 -9.93 -8.00
N ALA A 34 1.22 -9.02 -7.52
CA ALA A 34 1.40 -7.68 -8.09
C ALA A 34 2.83 -7.46 -8.59
N GLY A 35 2.97 -6.87 -9.78
CA GLY A 35 4.24 -6.47 -10.36
C GLY A 35 4.49 -4.97 -10.24
N GLY A 36 5.75 -4.54 -10.37
CA GLY A 36 6.15 -3.12 -10.32
C GLY A 36 6.32 -2.54 -8.92
N LEU A 37 6.29 -3.38 -7.89
CA LEU A 37 6.46 -3.01 -6.47
C LEU A 37 7.59 -3.78 -5.78
N HIS A 38 8.37 -4.56 -6.55
CA HIS A 38 9.52 -5.29 -6.00
C HIS A 38 10.61 -4.31 -5.54
N GLY A 39 11.28 -4.64 -4.44
CA GLY A 39 12.38 -3.83 -3.88
C GLY A 39 11.95 -2.59 -3.08
N THR A 40 10.65 -2.24 -3.09
CA THR A 40 10.11 -1.14 -2.27
C THR A 40 9.25 -1.61 -1.10
N LEU A 41 8.75 -2.85 -1.17
CA LEU A 41 7.93 -3.46 -0.13
C LEU A 41 8.69 -4.58 0.58
N SER A 42 8.31 -4.81 1.82
CA SER A 42 8.73 -5.92 2.70
C SER A 42 7.52 -6.76 3.09
N VAL A 43 7.76 -7.98 3.58
CA VAL A 43 6.69 -8.80 4.18
C VAL A 43 6.07 -8.06 5.37
N GLY A 44 4.74 -8.06 5.45
CA GLY A 44 3.98 -7.33 6.45
C GLY A 44 3.54 -5.92 6.02
N ASP A 45 4.10 -5.40 4.93
CA ASP A 45 3.64 -4.11 4.39
C ASP A 45 2.21 -4.22 3.86
N ARG A 46 1.49 -3.10 3.92
CA ARG A 46 0.11 -3.02 3.46
C ARG A 46 0.04 -2.44 2.05
N VAL A 47 -0.81 -3.03 1.24
CA VAL A 47 -1.06 -2.61 -0.14
C VAL A 47 -2.55 -2.42 -0.34
N ALA A 48 -2.95 -1.26 -0.86
CA ALA A 48 -4.31 -1.00 -1.30
C ALA A 48 -4.47 -1.36 -2.78
N LEU A 49 -5.46 -2.20 -3.08
CA LEU A 49 -5.88 -2.48 -4.45
C LEU A 49 -7.09 -1.63 -4.81
N SER A 50 -6.99 -0.84 -5.88
CA SER A 50 -8.09 -0.01 -6.39
C SER A 50 -9.03 -0.85 -7.26
N ALA A 51 -9.96 -1.54 -6.62
CA ALA A 51 -10.97 -2.40 -7.25
C ALA A 51 -12.01 -1.57 -8.03
N ARG A 52 -12.90 -2.27 -8.74
CA ARG A 52 -14.03 -1.63 -9.46
C ARG A 52 -14.93 -0.84 -8.50
N ALA A 53 -15.68 0.11 -9.06
CA ALA A 53 -16.57 1.00 -8.32
C ALA A 53 -15.86 1.82 -7.21
N SER A 54 -14.57 2.13 -7.42
CA SER A 54 -13.75 2.92 -6.49
C SER A 54 -13.60 2.31 -5.08
N ARG A 55 -13.84 1.00 -4.93
CA ARG A 55 -13.57 0.27 -3.69
C ARG A 55 -12.07 0.07 -3.53
N GLN A 56 -11.56 0.26 -2.33
CA GLN A 56 -10.21 -0.18 -1.97
C GLN A 56 -10.29 -1.51 -1.25
N VAL A 57 -9.43 -2.45 -1.66
CA VAL A 57 -9.24 -3.73 -0.97
C VAL A 57 -7.85 -3.72 -0.35
N LEU A 58 -7.79 -3.74 0.98
CA LEU A 58 -6.51 -3.78 1.69
C LEU A 58 -5.95 -5.20 1.71
N CYS A 59 -4.66 -5.30 1.42
CA CYS A 59 -3.91 -6.54 1.43
C CYS A 59 -2.62 -6.40 2.23
N GLU A 60 -2.08 -7.52 2.68
CA GLU A 60 -0.76 -7.65 3.29
C GLU A 60 0.20 -8.34 2.33
N VAL A 61 1.44 -7.86 2.28
CA VAL A 61 2.53 -8.56 1.60
C VAL A 61 2.89 -9.81 2.40
N VAL A 62 2.61 -10.98 1.82
CA VAL A 62 2.91 -12.29 2.44
C VAL A 62 4.15 -12.97 1.87
N GLY A 63 4.76 -12.39 0.82
CA GLY A 63 5.98 -12.91 0.23
C GLY A 63 6.27 -12.34 -1.15
N PHE A 64 7.25 -12.94 -1.83
CA PHE A 64 7.69 -12.52 -3.16
C PHE A 64 7.97 -13.75 -4.02
N ARG A 65 7.74 -13.64 -5.34
CA ARG A 65 8.04 -14.70 -6.31
C ARG A 65 8.32 -14.09 -7.68
N ALA A 66 9.49 -14.39 -8.27
CA ALA A 66 9.85 -13.98 -9.62
C ALA A 66 9.54 -12.50 -9.92
N GLU A 67 10.12 -11.58 -9.14
CA GLU A 67 9.94 -10.12 -9.26
C GLU A 67 8.51 -9.60 -9.01
N ARG A 68 7.65 -10.44 -8.44
CA ARG A 68 6.28 -10.10 -8.01
C ARG A 68 6.14 -10.15 -6.51
N VAL A 69 5.24 -9.32 -6.02
CA VAL A 69 4.80 -9.27 -4.62
C VAL A 69 3.57 -10.16 -4.48
N LEU A 70 3.57 -11.00 -3.46
CA LEU A 70 2.44 -11.85 -3.11
C LEU A 70 1.62 -11.15 -2.03
N LEU A 71 0.31 -11.02 -2.27
CA LEU A 71 -0.61 -10.27 -1.45
C LEU A 71 -1.73 -11.17 -0.94
N MET A 72 -2.08 -11.03 0.33
CA MET A 72 -3.26 -11.63 0.96
C MET A 72 -4.25 -10.53 1.35
N PRO A 73 -5.48 -10.53 0.87
CA PRO A 73 -6.47 -9.53 1.21
C PRO A 73 -7.02 -9.74 2.63
N PHE A 74 -7.34 -8.64 3.32
CA PHE A 74 -8.04 -8.67 4.60
C PHE A 74 -9.56 -8.83 4.45
N GLU A 75 -10.07 -8.76 3.22
CA GLU A 75 -11.49 -8.79 2.87
C GLU A 75 -11.71 -9.51 1.52
N ALA A 76 -12.97 -9.58 1.07
CA ALA A 76 -13.29 -10.17 -0.23
C ALA A 76 -12.71 -9.37 -1.40
N LEU A 77 -12.21 -10.07 -2.42
CA LEU A 77 -11.58 -9.51 -3.62
C LEU A 77 -12.59 -9.01 -4.69
N ASP A 78 -13.82 -8.66 -4.32
CA ASP A 78 -14.83 -8.29 -5.32
C ASP A 78 -14.36 -7.08 -6.14
N GLY A 79 -14.36 -7.24 -7.46
CA GLY A 79 -13.93 -6.18 -8.38
C GLY A 79 -12.42 -6.04 -8.53
N VAL A 80 -11.60 -6.91 -7.93
CA VAL A 80 -10.16 -7.03 -8.22
C VAL A 80 -9.95 -7.93 -9.44
N GLY A 81 -9.05 -7.53 -10.35
CA GLY A 81 -8.69 -8.33 -11.50
C GLY A 81 -7.31 -7.98 -12.06
N LEU A 82 -6.95 -8.58 -13.19
CA LEU A 82 -5.69 -8.27 -13.87
C LEU A 82 -5.61 -6.78 -14.21
N GLY A 83 -4.45 -6.18 -13.96
CA GLY A 83 -4.21 -4.76 -14.19
C GLY A 83 -4.73 -3.82 -13.10
N THR A 84 -5.46 -4.33 -12.09
CA THR A 84 -5.87 -3.53 -10.92
C THR A 84 -4.65 -2.84 -10.31
N ARG A 85 -4.75 -1.53 -10.08
CA ARG A 85 -3.67 -0.72 -9.51
C ARG A 85 -3.45 -1.13 -8.06
N ALA A 86 -2.18 -1.33 -7.71
CA ALA A 86 -1.73 -1.69 -6.38
C ALA A 86 -0.82 -0.58 -5.85
N GLU A 87 -1.11 -0.05 -4.67
CA GLU A 87 -0.35 1.05 -4.08
C GLU A 87 -0.01 0.73 -2.64
N MET A 88 1.15 1.19 -2.18
CA MET A 88 1.49 1.09 -0.77
C MET A 88 0.43 1.83 0.03
N ALA A 89 -0.25 1.14 0.95
CA ALA A 89 -1.16 1.80 1.86
C ALA A 89 -0.32 2.53 2.90
N GLU A 90 -0.43 3.85 2.97
CA GLU A 90 0.24 4.62 4.00
C GLU A 90 -0.25 4.18 5.39
N SER A 91 0.60 3.42 6.09
CA SER A 91 0.48 3.24 7.53
C SER A 91 1.83 2.76 8.04
N ALA A 92 2.75 3.69 8.27
CA ALA A 92 3.63 3.47 9.40
C ALA A 92 2.69 3.34 10.62
N PRO A 93 2.68 2.21 11.35
CA PRO A 93 1.90 2.11 12.56
C PRO A 93 2.33 3.25 13.50
N ALA A 94 1.46 4.24 13.64
CA ALA A 94 1.73 5.43 14.44
C ALA A 94 0.83 5.38 15.67
N LEU A 95 1.46 5.27 16.84
CA LEU A 95 0.80 5.52 18.12
C LEU A 95 0.89 7.01 18.42
N TYR A 96 -0.24 7.69 18.38
CA TYR A 96 -0.32 9.07 18.83
C TYR A 96 -0.75 9.10 20.29
N PRO A 97 -0.08 9.89 21.15
CA PRO A 97 -0.56 10.15 22.49
C PRO A 97 -1.99 10.70 22.44
N THR A 98 -2.90 10.10 23.20
CA THR A 98 -4.22 10.67 23.49
C THR A 98 -4.27 11.05 24.97
N LYS A 99 -5.09 12.05 25.31
CA LYS A 99 -5.26 12.44 26.72
C LYS A 99 -5.82 11.25 27.50
N ALA A 100 -5.29 11.06 28.71
CA ALA A 100 -5.77 10.05 29.65
C ALA A 100 -7.24 10.32 30.05
#